data_AF-A0AAW8GS00-F1
#
_entry.id   AF-A0AAW8GS00-F1
#
_cell.length_a   1.000
_cell.length_b   1.000
_cell.length_c   1.000
_cell.angle_alpha   90.00
_cell.angle_beta   90.00
_cell.angle_gamma   90.00
#
_symmetry.space_group_name_H-M   'P 1'
#
loop_
_entity.id
_entity.type
_entity.pdbx_description
1 polymer ?
#
loop_
_entity_poly.entity_id
_entity_poly.type
_entity_poly.pdbx_seq_one_letter_code
_entity_poly.pdbx_strand_id
1 'polypeptide(L)' 'MKTVICNSLQSFWDMADNQFLEGQHVHCVFPVNDKLRVFILSSQDRYKIRNISFTHAFA' A
#
# COMPACT_ATOMS: atom_id res chain seq x y z
N MET A 1 -2.05 13.32 11.11
CA MET A 1 -2.30 12.14 10.24
C MET A 1 -1.04 11.33 10.16
N LYS A 2 -1.14 9.99 10.18
CA LYS A 2 0.02 9.09 10.19
C LYS A 2 0.17 8.42 8.83
N THR A 3 1.41 8.14 8.44
CA THR A 3 1.71 7.30 7.28
C THR A 3 2.07 5.91 7.79
N VAL A 4 1.39 4.89 7.28
CA VAL A 4 1.70 3.48 7.54
C VAL A 4 2.74 3.03 6.52
N ILE A 5 3.85 2.47 7.01
CA ILE A 5 4.89 1.91 6.17
C ILE A 5 4.66 0.41 6.03
N CYS A 6 4.40 -0.06 4.81
CA CYS A 6 4.31 -1.48 4.49
C CYS A 6 5.63 -1.92 3.86
N ASN A 7 6.35 -2.84 4.51
CA ASN A 7 7.67 -3.31 4.11
C ASN A 7 7.64 -4.58 3.24
N SER A 8 6.47 -5.16 3.05
CA SER A 8 6.25 -6.31 2.18
C SER A 8 4.82 -6.29 1.62
N LEU A 9 4.60 -6.98 0.50
CA LEU A 9 3.26 -7.15 -0.06
C LEU A 9 2.31 -7.85 0.93
N GLN A 10 2.82 -8.84 1.67
CA GLN A 10 2.04 -9.55 2.68
C GLN A 10 1.56 -8.60 3.79
N SER A 11 2.48 -7.78 4.34
CA SER A 11 2.10 -6.79 5.36
C SER A 11 1.05 -5.80 4.88
N PHE A 12 1.07 -5.43 3.60
CA PHE A 12 0.07 -4.56 3.02
C PHE A 12 -1.33 -5.21 3.06
N TRP A 13 -1.45 -6.46 2.58
CA TRP A 13 -2.74 -7.15 2.57
C TRP A 13 -3.23 -7.48 3.97
N ASP A 14 -2.37 -7.96 4.86
CA ASP A 14 -2.75 -8.28 6.23
C ASP A 14 -3.31 -7.04 6.94
N MET A 15 -2.67 -5.89 6.78
CA MET A 15 -3.15 -4.65 7.38
C MET A 15 -4.42 -4.12 6.71
N ALA A 16 -4.55 -4.27 5.38
CA ALA A 16 -5.72 -3.86 4.62
C ALA A 16 -6.95 -4.68 5.02
N ASP A 17 -6.81 -6.01 5.07
CA ASP A 17 -7.88 -6.96 5.39
C ASP A 17 -8.33 -6.83 6.87
N ASN A 18 -7.43 -6.44 7.77
CA ASN A 18 -7.76 -6.13 9.17
C ASN A 18 -8.14 -4.66 9.41
N GLN A 19 -8.47 -3.89 8.36
CA GLN A 19 -8.98 -2.51 8.43
C GLN A 19 -8.02 -1.47 9.05
N PHE A 20 -6.73 -1.77 9.18
CA PHE A 20 -5.75 -0.83 9.75
C PHE A 20 -5.37 0.31 8.81
N LEU A 21 -5.68 0.20 7.51
CA LEU A 21 -5.31 1.17 6.48
C LEU A 21 -6.43 2.16 6.12
N GLU A 22 -7.64 2.00 6.67
CA GLU A 22 -8.79 2.88 6.39
C GLU A 22 -8.48 4.33 6.80
N GLY A 23 -8.61 5.25 5.85
CA GLY A 23 -8.33 6.67 6.03
C GLY A 23 -6.85 7.03 6.19
N GLN A 24 -5.93 6.07 6.09
CA GLN A 24 -4.49 6.29 6.27
C GLN A 24 -3.77 6.59 4.95
N HIS A 25 -2.61 7.24 5.06
CA HIS A 25 -1.63 7.23 3.98
C HIS A 25 -0.78 5.97 4.10
N VAL A 26 -0.57 5.28 3.00
CA VAL A 26 0.23 4.05 2.95
C VAL A 26 1.44 4.28 2.06
N HIS A 27 2.62 3.90 2.54
CA HIS A 27 3.86 3.93 1.77
C HIS A 27 4.46 2.53 1.72
N CYS A 28 4.49 1.97 0.52
CA CYS A 28 5.05 0.65 0.23
C CYS A 28 6.55 0.79 -0.05
N VAL A 29 7.39 0.19 0.80
CA VAL A 29 8.86 0.26 0.69
C VAL A 29 9.48 -1.05 0.16
N PHE A 30 8.65 -1.95 -0.39
CA PHE A 30 9.10 -3.17 -1.05
C PHE A 30 9.15 -2.98 -2.57
N PRO A 31 9.95 -3.79 -3.30
CA PRO A 31 9.96 -3.75 -4.74
C PRO A 31 8.60 -4.03 -5.38
N VAL A 32 8.19 -3.19 -6.33
CA VAL A 32 6.91 -3.30 -7.03
C VAL A 32 7.15 -3.12 -8.53
N ASN A 33 6.80 -4.13 -9.33
CA ASN A 33 6.72 -3.97 -10.79
C ASN A 33 5.42 -3.27 -11.20
N ASP A 34 5.31 -2.83 -12.46
CA ASP A 34 4.14 -2.05 -12.90
C ASP A 34 2.82 -2.80 -12.74
N LYS A 35 2.79 -4.12 -13.01
CA LYS A 35 1.59 -4.94 -12.86
C LYS A 35 1.12 -4.97 -11.39
N LEU A 36 2.06 -5.20 -10.47
CA LEU A 36 1.76 -5.24 -9.04
C LEU A 36 1.38 -3.85 -8.51
N ARG A 37 2.00 -2.78 -9.02
CA ARG A 37 1.66 -1.40 -8.66
C ARG A 37 0.22 -1.08 -9.05
N VAL A 38 -0.19 -1.40 -10.27
CA VAL A 38 -1.59 -1.23 -10.74
C VAL A 38 -2.53 -2.03 -9.86
N PHE A 39 -2.18 -3.28 -9.52
CA PHE A 39 -3.00 -4.12 -8.66
C PHE A 39 -3.20 -3.52 -7.26
N ILE A 40 -2.12 -3.07 -6.62
CA ILE A 40 -2.19 -2.41 -5.30
C ILE A 40 -3.03 -1.13 -5.38
N LEU A 41 -2.81 -0.28 -6.39
CA LEU A 41 -3.58 0.96 -6.57
C LEU A 41 -5.07 0.70 -6.80
N SER A 42 -5.42 -0.35 -7.54
CA SER A 42 -6.82 -0.74 -7.76
C SER A 42 -7.56 -1.13 -6.47
N SER A 43 -6.82 -1.50 -5.43
CA SER A 43 -7.38 -1.86 -4.13
C SER A 43 -7.65 -0.65 -3.22
N GLN A 44 -7.17 0.56 -3.59
CA GLN A 44 -7.23 1.75 -2.76
C GLN A 44 -8.66 2.08 -2.31
N ASP A 45 -9.61 2.08 -3.24
CA ASP A 45 -11.02 2.40 -2.95
C ASP A 45 -11.68 1.31 -2.10
N ARG A 46 -11.39 0.04 -2.39
CA ARG A 46 -11.93 -1.11 -1.65
C ARG A 46 -11.55 -1.04 -0.16
N TYR A 47 -10.31 -0.68 0.15
CA TYR A 47 -9.81 -0.58 1.51
C TYR A 47 -9.92 0.84 2.10
N LYS A 48 -10.55 1.77 1.36
CA LYS A 48 -10.73 3.18 1.74
C LYS A 48 -9.41 3.83 2.18
N ILE A 49 -8.32 3.48 1.49
CA ILE A 49 -7.00 4.02 1.76
C ILE A 49 -6.96 5.44 1.18
N ARG A 50 -6.48 6.40 1.96
CA ARG A 50 -6.48 7.81 1.54
C ARG A 50 -5.50 8.08 0.41
N ASN A 51 -4.33 7.47 0.45
CA ASN A 51 -3.31 7.57 -0.59
C ASN A 51 -2.31 6.42 -0.49
N ILE A 52 -1.92 5.84 -1.62
CA ILE A 52 -0.85 4.85 -1.68
C ILE A 52 0.34 5.43 -2.44
N SER A 53 1.54 5.25 -1.90
CA SER A 53 2.79 5.67 -2.51
C SER A 53 3.82 4.54 -2.44
N PHE A 54 4.84 4.61 -3.28
CA PHE A 54 5.84 3.55 -3.42
C PHE A 54 7.24 4.14 -3.36
N THR A 55 8.16 3.44 -2.72
CA THR A 55 9.59 3.70 -2.91
C THR A 55 10.01 3.20 -4.30
N HIS A 56 10.82 3.98 -5.01
CA HIS A 56 11.55 3.48 -6.17
C HIS A 56 12.71 2.62 -5.68
N ALA A 57 12.42 1.35 -5.37
CA ALA A 57 13.41 0.42 -4.83
C ALA A 57 14.46 0.00 -5.89
N PHE A 58 14.13 0.14 -7.17
CA PHE A 58 15.06 -0.04 -8.27
C PHE A 58 14.98 1.19 -9.16
N ALA A 59 16.05 1.99 -9.13
CA ALA A 59 16.37 3.02 -10.11
C ALA A 59 17.29 2.42 -11.17
#